data_AF-A0A5C6C077-F1
#
_entry.id   AF-A0A5C6C077-F1
#
_cell.length_a   1.000
_cell.length_b   1.000
_cell.length_c   1.000
_cell.angle_alpha   90.00
_cell.angle_beta   90.00
_cell.angle_gamma   90.00
#
_symmetry.space_group_name_H-M   'P 1'
#
loop_
_entity.id
_entity.type
_entity.pdbx_description
1 polymer ?
#
loop_
_entity_poly.entity_id
_entity_poly.type
_entity_poly.pdbx_seq_one_letter_code
_entity_poly.pdbx_strand_id
1 'polypeptide(L)'
;MRITYFATITAGLMMLTTGCGDKTADSTTDTNLSASNTEVTMDGPPPATADVHNHPSEGPHHGTLVELGNEEFHAEVIHDDKSVTVYILDSSAKKAVPIDASDLTINLLHDGTPEQFKLAASPDASDPAGKSSRFTLADAELVGHIDDDASAPKLSVTINGTPYRGEIHHDHDHDHGHDH
;
A
#
# COMPACT_ATOMS: atom_id res chain seq x y z
N MET A 1 -26.71 -15.90 -26.18
CA MET A 1 -27.39 -16.23 -24.90
C MET A 1 -27.30 -17.74 -24.67
N ARG A 2 -26.34 -18.17 -23.85
CA ARG A 2 -26.22 -19.55 -23.37
C ARG A 2 -25.76 -19.48 -21.91
N ILE A 3 -26.77 -19.45 -21.06
CA ILE A 3 -26.68 -19.50 -19.61
C ILE A 3 -26.50 -20.96 -19.24
N THR A 4 -25.41 -21.28 -18.54
CA THR A 4 -25.26 -22.58 -17.90
C THR A 4 -24.80 -22.35 -16.47
N TYR A 5 -25.77 -22.30 -15.55
CA TYR A 5 -25.56 -22.31 -14.12
C TYR A 5 -25.18 -23.73 -13.69
N PHE A 6 -24.04 -23.91 -13.01
CA PHE A 6 -23.78 -25.09 -12.20
C PHE A 6 -23.63 -24.66 -10.75
N ALA A 7 -24.74 -24.75 -10.03
CA ALA A 7 -24.77 -24.70 -8.59
C ALA A 7 -24.40 -26.09 -8.06
N THR A 8 -23.28 -26.20 -7.36
CA THR A 8 -22.99 -27.35 -6.49
C THR A 8 -22.65 -26.85 -5.10
N ILE A 9 -23.64 -26.99 -4.23
CA ILE A 9 -23.54 -26.85 -2.78
C ILE A 9 -22.85 -28.10 -2.26
N THR A 10 -21.69 -27.95 -1.64
CA THR A 10 -21.09 -29.00 -0.81
C THR A 10 -20.77 -28.42 0.56
N ALA A 11 -21.68 -28.69 1.49
CA ALA A 11 -21.46 -28.57 2.92
C ALA A 11 -20.45 -29.64 3.35
N GLY A 12 -19.37 -29.23 4.01
CA GLY A 12 -18.27 -30.12 4.37
C GLY A 12 -17.59 -29.74 5.68
N LEU A 13 -18.22 -30.18 6.77
CA LEU A 13 -17.66 -30.75 8.00
C LEU A 13 -16.46 -30.04 8.70
N MET A 14 -16.79 -29.53 9.88
CA MET A 14 -15.93 -29.03 10.95
C MET A 14 -15.05 -30.11 11.57
N MET A 15 -13.75 -29.82 11.77
CA MET A 15 -12.90 -30.44 12.78
C MET A 15 -12.08 -29.36 13.48
N LEU A 16 -12.39 -29.12 14.76
CA LEU A 16 -11.59 -28.33 15.69
C LEU A 16 -10.57 -29.26 16.33
N THR A 17 -9.27 -29.00 16.17
CA THR A 17 -8.22 -29.63 16.96
C THR A 17 -7.62 -28.61 17.91
N THR A 18 -7.97 -28.71 19.18
CA THR A 18 -7.26 -28.10 20.31
C THR A 18 -5.89 -28.76 20.48
N GLY A 19 -4.81 -27.97 20.45
CA GLY A 19 -3.46 -28.40 20.80
C GLY A 19 -2.90 -27.51 21.92
N CYS A 20 -2.71 -28.09 23.11
CA CYS A 20 -1.88 -27.53 24.18
C CYS A 20 -0.53 -28.26 24.15
N GLY A 21 0.56 -27.50 24.20
CA GLY A 21 1.91 -28.03 24.37
C GLY A 21 2.71 -27.10 25.25
N ASP A 22 2.86 -27.48 26.52
CA ASP A 22 3.83 -26.89 27.44
C ASP A 22 5.19 -27.57 27.24
N LYS A 23 6.25 -26.79 27.00
CA LYS A 23 7.61 -27.20 27.33
C LYS A 23 8.42 -26.03 27.85
N THR A 24 8.64 -26.09 29.15
CA THR A 24 9.62 -25.38 29.95
C THR A 24 11.02 -25.47 29.34
N ALA A 25 11.69 -24.32 29.23
CA ALA A 25 13.14 -24.21 29.29
C ALA A 25 13.46 -23.02 30.21
N ASP A 26 14.07 -23.37 31.33
CA ASP A 26 14.70 -22.51 32.33
C ASP A 26 15.94 -21.82 31.74
N SER A 27 16.09 -20.53 32.01
CA SER A 27 17.39 -19.87 32.14
C SER A 27 17.21 -18.64 33.02
N THR A 28 17.21 -18.89 34.32
CA THR A 28 17.94 -18.11 35.33
C THR A 28 18.85 -17.02 34.77
N THR A 29 18.62 -15.75 35.14
CA THR A 29 19.69 -14.81 35.51
C THR A 29 19.10 -13.75 36.45
N ASP A 30 19.83 -13.54 37.54
CA ASP A 30 19.42 -12.93 38.79
C ASP A 30 19.04 -11.44 38.71
N THR A 31 18.04 -11.08 39.50
CA THR A 31 17.86 -9.71 40.00
C THR A 31 18.79 -9.47 41.18
N ASN A 32 19.68 -8.49 41.07
CA ASN A 32 19.94 -7.60 42.21
C ASN A 32 20.40 -6.21 41.78
N LEU A 33 19.67 -5.21 42.28
CA LEU A 33 19.94 -3.78 42.23
C LEU A 33 21.26 -3.45 42.95
N SER A 34 22.09 -2.58 42.38
CA SER A 34 22.65 -1.44 43.14
C SER A 34 23.34 -0.43 42.23
N ALA A 35 22.81 0.79 42.28
CA ALA A 35 23.39 2.11 41.99
C ALA A 35 24.78 2.21 41.35
N SER A 36 24.83 2.84 40.17
CA SER A 36 25.81 3.88 39.85
C SER A 36 25.23 4.80 38.77
N ASN A 37 24.73 5.95 39.21
CA ASN A 37 24.43 7.08 38.34
C ASN A 37 25.77 7.61 37.79
N THR A 38 26.13 7.21 36.58
CA THR A 38 27.11 7.94 35.77
C THR A 38 26.35 8.51 34.59
N GLU A 39 25.98 9.77 34.75
CA GLU A 39 25.43 10.64 33.74
C GLU A 39 26.45 10.72 32.59
N VAL A 40 26.20 9.95 31.51
CA VAL A 40 26.94 10.09 30.26
C VAL A 40 26.34 11.31 29.56
N THR A 41 26.91 12.47 29.84
CA THR A 41 26.66 13.68 29.08
C THR A 41 27.22 13.48 27.66
N MET A 42 26.33 13.20 26.71
CA MET A 42 26.63 13.29 25.28
C MET A 42 26.67 14.78 24.93
N ASP A 43 27.85 15.39 25.10
CA ASP A 43 28.08 16.81 24.80
C ASP A 43 28.34 17.00 23.30
N GLY A 44 27.34 16.68 22.49
CA GLY A 44 27.37 16.85 21.05
C GLY A 44 25.94 16.88 20.49
N PRO A 45 25.60 17.84 19.61
CA PRO A 45 24.33 17.78 18.90
C PRO A 45 24.23 16.40 18.21
N PRO A 46 23.05 15.75 18.22
CA PRO A 46 22.86 14.51 17.49
C PRO A 46 23.32 14.73 16.05
N PRO A 47 23.96 13.72 15.40
CA PRO A 47 24.23 13.81 13.98
C PRO A 47 22.93 14.17 13.31
N ALA A 48 22.91 15.27 12.56
CA ALA A 48 21.81 15.52 11.64
C ALA A 48 21.80 14.31 10.70
N THR A 49 20.87 13.38 10.92
CA THR A 49 20.47 12.42 9.91
C THR A 49 19.82 13.29 8.84
N ALA A 50 20.66 13.79 7.94
CA ALA A 50 20.20 14.30 6.67
C ALA A 50 19.64 13.08 5.97
N ASP A 51 18.35 12.88 6.22
CA ASP A 51 17.50 11.91 5.57
C ASP A 51 17.33 12.39 4.13
N VAL A 52 18.41 12.34 3.34
CA VAL A 52 18.41 12.73 1.93
C VAL A 52 17.84 11.56 1.14
N HIS A 53 16.59 11.22 1.43
CA HIS A 53 15.77 10.29 0.66
C HIS A 53 15.37 11.01 -0.63
N ASN A 54 16.27 11.03 -1.62
CA ASN A 54 16.03 11.61 -2.94
C ASN A 54 15.29 10.58 -3.81
N HIS A 55 14.02 10.32 -3.49
CA HIS A 55 13.12 9.53 -4.31
C HIS A 55 12.46 10.46 -5.33
N PRO A 56 12.11 9.95 -6.52
CA PRO A 56 11.36 10.76 -7.48
C PRO A 56 10.02 11.18 -6.86
N SER A 57 9.58 12.41 -7.13
CA SER A 57 8.26 12.89 -6.71
C SER A 57 7.13 12.32 -7.57
N GLU A 58 7.45 11.88 -8.80
CA GLU A 58 6.50 11.32 -9.76
C GLU A 58 6.99 9.99 -10.33
N GLY A 59 6.04 9.13 -10.71
CA GLY A 59 6.36 7.87 -11.38
C GLY A 59 6.66 8.04 -12.89
N PRO A 60 6.99 6.94 -13.59
CA PRO A 60 7.32 6.95 -15.02
C PRO A 60 6.21 7.43 -15.95
N HIS A 61 4.98 7.51 -15.45
CA HIS A 61 3.80 7.95 -16.19
C HIS A 61 3.24 9.28 -15.66
N HIS A 62 4.02 10.01 -14.85
CA HIS A 62 3.66 11.30 -14.26
C HIS A 62 2.45 11.22 -13.31
N GLY A 63 2.27 10.07 -12.66
CA GLY A 63 1.28 9.88 -11.60
C GLY A 63 1.85 10.05 -10.19
N THR A 64 0.96 10.11 -9.21
CA THR A 64 1.28 10.14 -7.78
C THR A 64 1.88 8.82 -7.34
N LEU A 65 3.02 8.86 -6.64
CA LEU A 65 3.63 7.68 -6.04
C LEU A 65 3.06 7.35 -4.66
N VAL A 66 2.83 6.07 -4.45
CA VAL A 66 2.33 5.48 -3.20
C VAL A 66 3.32 4.42 -2.76
N GLU A 67 3.98 4.64 -1.63
CA GLU A 67 4.92 3.68 -1.06
C GLU A 67 4.18 2.47 -0.48
N LEU A 68 4.71 1.27 -0.74
CA LEU A 68 4.14 0.01 -0.28
C LEU A 68 5.19 -0.81 0.45
N GLY A 69 4.96 -1.07 1.74
CA GLY A 69 5.79 -1.96 2.55
C GLY A 69 7.21 -1.45 2.70
N ASN A 70 7.39 -0.22 3.20
CA ASN A 70 8.71 0.40 3.38
C ASN A 70 9.52 0.40 2.08
N GLU A 71 8.89 0.90 1.01
CA GLU A 71 9.46 1.02 -0.34
C GLU A 71 9.86 -0.30 -1.01
N GLU A 72 9.37 -1.46 -0.53
CA GLU A 72 9.52 -2.73 -1.25
C GLU A 72 8.94 -2.63 -2.68
N PHE A 73 7.81 -1.93 -2.79
CA PHE A 73 7.14 -1.59 -4.03
C PHE A 73 6.65 -0.15 -3.99
N HIS A 74 6.37 0.39 -5.17
CA HIS A 74 5.60 1.62 -5.30
C HIS A 74 4.36 1.32 -6.14
N ALA A 75 3.25 1.99 -5.85
CA ALA A 75 2.15 2.12 -6.80
C ALA A 75 2.19 3.53 -7.38
N GLU A 76 2.01 3.66 -8.68
CA GLU A 76 1.81 4.94 -9.34
C GLU A 76 0.33 5.07 -9.70
N VAL A 77 -0.32 6.10 -9.17
CA VAL A 77 -1.74 6.40 -9.41
C VAL A 77 -1.85 7.53 -10.41
N ILE A 78 -2.57 7.28 -11.50
CA ILE A 78 -2.92 8.25 -12.52
C ILE A 78 -4.43 8.30 -12.58
N HIS A 79 -5.01 9.49 -12.59
CA HIS A 79 -6.41 9.66 -12.93
C HIS A 79 -6.58 10.66 -14.06
N ASP A 80 -7.70 10.55 -14.76
CA ASP A 80 -8.25 11.58 -15.62
C ASP A 80 -9.75 11.72 -15.31
N ASP A 81 -10.45 12.58 -16.06
CA ASP A 81 -11.90 12.80 -15.88
C ASP A 81 -12.78 11.54 -16.04
N LYS A 82 -12.22 10.38 -16.40
CA LYS A 82 -12.97 9.17 -16.75
C LYS A 82 -12.53 7.93 -15.99
N SER A 83 -11.28 7.87 -15.56
CA SER A 83 -10.71 6.64 -15.05
C SER A 83 -9.55 6.87 -14.10
N VAL A 84 -9.35 5.89 -13.23
CA VAL A 84 -8.13 5.73 -12.43
C VAL A 84 -7.36 4.53 -12.96
N THR A 85 -6.06 4.72 -13.13
CA THR A 85 -5.10 3.68 -13.51
C THR A 85 -4.00 3.62 -12.47
N VAL A 86 -3.67 2.41 -12.03
CA VAL A 86 -2.60 2.15 -11.08
C VAL A 86 -1.57 1.23 -11.71
N TYR A 87 -0.31 1.63 -11.66
CA TYR A 87 0.83 0.78 -12.02
C TYR A 87 1.55 0.30 -10.76
N ILE A 88 1.89 -0.99 -10.70
CA ILE A 88 2.76 -1.54 -9.67
C ILE A 88 4.19 -1.45 -10.15
N LEU A 89 5.05 -0.81 -9.36
CA LEU A 89 6.44 -0.51 -9.67
C LEU A 89 7.40 -1.14 -8.67
N ASP A 90 8.66 -1.23 -9.05
CA ASP A 90 9.75 -1.70 -8.19
C ASP A 90 10.08 -0.74 -7.04
N SER A 91 11.02 -1.15 -6.18
CA SER A 91 11.48 -0.36 -5.03
C SER A 91 12.15 0.96 -5.40
N SER A 92 12.39 1.22 -6.70
CA SER A 92 12.97 2.47 -7.18
C SER A 92 11.95 3.35 -7.90
N ALA A 93 10.67 2.96 -7.90
CA ALA A 93 9.57 3.62 -8.60
C ALA A 93 9.83 3.84 -10.09
N LYS A 94 10.55 2.91 -10.76
CA LYS A 94 11.00 3.12 -12.16
C LYS A 94 10.55 2.06 -13.14
N LYS A 95 10.25 0.86 -12.67
CA LYS A 95 9.92 -0.28 -13.55
C LYS A 95 8.66 -0.95 -13.11
N ALA A 96 7.80 -1.24 -14.07
CA ALA A 96 6.59 -2.04 -13.88
C ALA A 96 6.93 -3.44 -13.35
N VAL A 97 6.17 -3.89 -12.35
CA VAL A 97 6.29 -5.20 -11.70
C VAL A 97 4.96 -5.94 -11.84
N PRO A 98 4.87 -6.93 -12.75
CA PRO A 98 3.64 -7.71 -12.91
C PRO A 98 3.38 -8.63 -11.71
N ILE A 99 2.19 -8.54 -11.14
CA ILE A 99 1.73 -9.32 -9.99
C ILE A 99 0.60 -10.28 -10.38
N ASP A 100 0.33 -11.28 -9.56
CA ASP A 100 -0.69 -12.32 -9.77
C ASP A 100 -2.10 -11.93 -9.24
N ALA A 101 -2.28 -10.68 -8.82
CA ALA A 101 -3.58 -10.17 -8.40
C ALA A 101 -4.51 -9.94 -9.59
N SER A 102 -5.77 -10.37 -9.46
CA SER A 102 -6.84 -10.05 -10.43
C SER A 102 -7.34 -8.61 -10.30
N ASP A 103 -7.03 -7.97 -9.18
CA ASP A 103 -7.54 -6.67 -8.79
C ASP A 103 -6.75 -6.06 -7.63
N LEU A 104 -6.95 -4.76 -7.44
CA LEU A 104 -6.61 -4.03 -6.23
C LEU A 104 -7.77 -3.13 -5.82
N THR A 105 -7.68 -2.54 -4.62
CA THR A 105 -8.74 -1.70 -4.08
C THR A 105 -8.23 -0.30 -3.73
N ILE A 106 -9.04 0.71 -4.01
CA ILE A 106 -8.91 2.05 -3.45
C ILE A 106 -10.09 2.25 -2.49
N ASN A 107 -9.80 2.71 -1.28
CA ASN A 107 -10.79 3.00 -0.25
C ASN A 107 -10.69 4.48 0.07
N LEU A 108 -11.82 5.17 0.12
CA LEU A 108 -11.87 6.60 0.44
C LEU A 108 -13.11 6.93 1.26
N LEU A 109 -13.17 8.15 1.77
CA LEU A 109 -14.34 8.72 2.41
C LEU A 109 -15.04 9.67 1.45
N HIS A 110 -16.36 9.66 1.48
CA HIS A 110 -17.19 10.66 0.83
C HIS A 110 -18.27 11.08 1.82
N ASP A 111 -18.27 12.36 2.20
CA ASP A 111 -19.13 12.90 3.26
C ASP A 111 -19.08 12.07 4.56
N GLY A 112 -17.89 11.57 4.90
CA GLY A 112 -17.66 10.72 6.08
C GLY A 112 -18.13 9.26 5.94
N THR A 113 -18.67 8.87 4.79
CA THR A 113 -19.06 7.50 4.46
C THR A 113 -17.92 6.78 3.74
N PRO A 114 -17.50 5.58 4.18
CA PRO A 114 -16.48 4.83 3.49
C PRO A 114 -17.00 4.22 2.18
N GLU A 115 -16.27 4.44 1.11
CA GLU A 115 -16.49 3.86 -0.22
C GLU A 115 -15.28 2.98 -0.61
N GLN A 116 -15.54 1.92 -1.37
CA GLN A 116 -14.50 0.99 -1.85
C GLN A 116 -14.67 0.74 -3.34
N PHE A 117 -13.59 0.95 -4.07
CA PHE A 117 -13.51 0.79 -5.51
C PHE A 117 -12.52 -0.30 -5.86
N LYS A 118 -12.92 -1.20 -6.77
CA LYS A 118 -12.13 -2.36 -7.17
C LYS A 118 -11.61 -2.17 -8.59
N LEU A 119 -10.30 -1.96 -8.73
CA LEU A 119 -9.64 -1.78 -10.01
C LEU A 119 -9.24 -3.15 -10.56
N ALA A 120 -9.68 -3.46 -11.77
CA ALA A 120 -9.41 -4.76 -12.40
C ALA A 120 -8.04 -4.77 -13.07
N ALA A 121 -7.37 -5.92 -13.06
CA ALA A 121 -6.15 -6.14 -13.82
C ALA A 121 -6.38 -5.83 -15.31
N SER A 122 -5.51 -4.99 -15.88
CA SER A 122 -5.49 -4.63 -17.30
C SER A 122 -4.06 -4.74 -17.81
N PRO A 123 -3.56 -5.97 -18.04
CA PRO A 123 -2.15 -6.24 -18.29
C PRO A 123 -1.62 -5.43 -19.46
N ASP A 124 -0.37 -4.99 -19.35
CA ASP A 124 0.36 -4.43 -20.47
C ASP A 124 0.91 -5.52 -21.40
N ALA A 125 1.28 -5.13 -22.62
CA ALA A 125 1.74 -6.08 -23.64
C ALA A 125 3.01 -6.86 -23.22
N SER A 126 3.82 -6.29 -22.31
CA SER A 126 5.02 -6.93 -21.76
C SER A 126 4.74 -7.82 -20.55
N ASP A 127 3.52 -7.82 -20.01
CA ASP A 127 3.20 -8.59 -18.82
C ASP A 127 3.10 -10.09 -19.14
N PRO A 128 3.66 -10.96 -18.28
CA PRO A 128 3.48 -12.40 -18.41
C PRO A 128 2.00 -12.80 -18.31
N ALA A 129 1.63 -13.88 -19.01
CA ALA A 129 0.26 -14.41 -18.96
C ALA A 129 -0.17 -14.71 -17.52
N GLY A 130 -1.37 -14.25 -17.15
CA GLY A 130 -1.94 -14.41 -15.81
C GLY A 130 -1.39 -13.43 -14.76
N LYS A 131 -0.56 -12.46 -15.17
CA LYS A 131 -0.09 -11.37 -14.32
C LYS A 131 -0.46 -10.02 -14.92
N SER A 132 -0.44 -8.99 -14.08
CA SER A 132 -0.68 -7.62 -14.49
C SER A 132 0.21 -6.68 -13.70
N SER A 133 0.85 -5.74 -14.36
CA SER A 133 1.50 -4.59 -13.72
C SER A 133 0.57 -3.38 -13.65
N ARG A 134 -0.55 -3.38 -14.41
CA ARG A 134 -1.51 -2.28 -14.48
C ARG A 134 -2.91 -2.69 -14.04
N PHE A 135 -3.60 -1.80 -13.34
CA PHE A 135 -4.98 -1.96 -12.88
C PHE A 135 -5.77 -0.71 -13.23
N THR A 136 -7.03 -0.86 -13.65
CA THR A 136 -7.83 0.30 -14.07
C THR A 136 -9.28 0.17 -13.66
N LEU A 137 -9.92 1.31 -13.42
CA LEU A 137 -11.35 1.42 -13.24
C LEU A 137 -11.82 2.73 -13.87
N ALA A 138 -12.81 2.63 -14.76
CA ALA A 138 -13.56 3.78 -15.24
C ALA A 138 -14.82 3.94 -14.38
N ASP A 139 -14.77 4.84 -13.41
CA ASP A 139 -15.85 5.09 -12.45
C ASP A 139 -15.89 6.57 -12.07
N ALA A 140 -17.05 7.20 -12.26
CA ALA A 140 -17.20 8.64 -12.08
C ALA A 140 -17.21 9.06 -10.60
N GLU A 141 -17.63 8.18 -9.68
CA GLU A 141 -17.61 8.47 -8.24
C GLU A 141 -16.17 8.44 -7.75
N LEU A 142 -15.41 7.40 -8.12
CA LEU A 142 -13.98 7.34 -7.78
C LEU A 142 -13.23 8.55 -8.31
N VAL A 143 -13.39 8.89 -9.60
CA VAL A 143 -12.72 10.06 -10.19
C VAL A 143 -13.14 11.36 -9.51
N GLY A 144 -14.42 11.51 -9.19
CA GLY A 144 -14.92 12.73 -8.56
C GLY A 144 -14.49 12.90 -7.10
N HIS A 145 -14.21 11.80 -6.39
CA HIS A 145 -13.92 11.84 -4.95
C HIS A 145 -12.43 11.71 -4.63
N ILE A 146 -11.63 11.12 -5.53
CA ILE A 146 -10.24 10.78 -5.21
C ILE A 146 -9.38 12.01 -4.89
N ASP A 147 -9.69 13.19 -5.44
CA ASP A 147 -8.95 14.45 -5.23
C ASP A 147 -9.44 15.29 -4.06
N ASP A 148 -10.51 14.88 -3.40
CA ASP A 148 -10.98 15.59 -2.21
C ASP A 148 -10.05 15.28 -1.03
N ASP A 149 -9.51 16.33 -0.40
CA ASP A 149 -8.66 16.23 0.79
C ASP A 149 -9.32 15.47 1.94
N ALA A 150 -10.65 15.58 2.07
CA ALA A 150 -11.42 14.87 3.08
C ALA A 150 -11.58 13.37 2.76
N SER A 151 -11.29 12.95 1.53
CA SER A 151 -11.48 11.56 1.09
C SER A 151 -10.42 10.60 1.63
N ALA A 152 -9.24 11.10 2.01
CA ALA A 152 -8.13 10.32 2.56
C ALA A 152 -7.93 8.95 1.84
N PRO A 153 -7.67 8.96 0.53
CA PRO A 153 -7.71 7.75 -0.28
C PRO A 153 -6.57 6.79 0.05
N LYS A 154 -6.88 5.49 0.13
CA LYS A 154 -5.93 4.42 0.52
C LYS A 154 -5.98 3.26 -0.46
N LEU A 155 -4.83 2.95 -1.02
CA LEU A 155 -4.64 1.78 -1.86
C LEU A 155 -4.40 0.53 -1.01
N SER A 156 -4.99 -0.59 -1.41
CA SER A 156 -4.73 -1.91 -0.83
C SER A 156 -4.60 -2.96 -1.94
N VAL A 157 -3.50 -3.70 -1.92
CA VAL A 157 -3.15 -4.71 -2.93
C VAL A 157 -2.49 -5.93 -2.27
N THR A 158 -2.61 -7.11 -2.86
CA THR A 158 -1.87 -8.31 -2.43
C THR A 158 -0.82 -8.64 -3.48
N ILE A 159 0.44 -8.77 -3.07
CA ILE A 159 1.56 -9.10 -3.96
C ILE A 159 2.22 -10.37 -3.42
N ASN A 160 2.22 -11.45 -4.22
CA ASN A 160 2.77 -12.77 -3.82
C ASN A 160 2.22 -13.29 -2.48
N GLY A 161 0.94 -13.03 -2.18
CA GLY A 161 0.28 -13.43 -0.93
C GLY A 161 0.49 -12.49 0.27
N THR A 162 1.31 -11.45 0.13
CA THR A 162 1.51 -10.43 1.16
C THR A 162 0.60 -9.22 0.90
N PRO A 163 -0.23 -8.79 1.86
CA PRO A 163 -1.05 -7.59 1.72
C PRO A 163 -0.23 -6.32 1.98
N TYR A 164 -0.34 -5.35 1.08
CA TYR A 164 0.26 -4.02 1.18
C TYR A 164 -0.82 -2.95 1.19
N ARG A 165 -0.53 -1.83 1.87
CA ARG A 165 -1.37 -0.64 1.89
C ARG A 165 -0.51 0.61 1.81
N GLY A 166 -1.02 1.64 1.15
CA GLY A 166 -0.39 2.95 1.08
C GLY A 166 -1.44 4.05 0.93
N GLU A 167 -1.11 5.24 1.41
CA GLU A 167 -1.95 6.43 1.29
C GLU A 167 -1.67 7.13 -0.03
N ILE A 168 -2.71 7.63 -0.69
CA ILE A 168 -2.59 8.41 -1.92
C ILE A 168 -2.58 9.88 -1.47
N HIS A 169 -1.40 10.50 -1.53
CA HIS A 169 -1.22 11.90 -1.15
C HIS A 169 -1.38 12.83 -2.35
N HIS A 170 -2.05 13.96 -2.16
CA HIS A 170 -2.11 15.03 -3.13
C HIS A 170 -1.14 16.11 -2.69
N ASP A 171 -0.09 16.33 -3.49
CA ASP A 171 0.84 17.43 -3.25
C ASP A 171 0.14 18.74 -3.66
N HIS A 172 -0.44 19.41 -2.67
CA HIS A 172 -0.81 20.82 -2.82
C HIS A 172 0.47 21.64 -2.74
N ASP A 173 1.15 21.78 -3.87
CA ASP A 173 2.27 22.70 -3.99
C ASP A 173 1.74 24.12 -3.68
N HIS A 174 1.98 24.56 -2.46
CA HIS A 174 1.75 25.94 -2.05
C HIS A 174 2.75 26.80 -2.81
N ASP A 175 2.26 27.45 -3.86
CA ASP A 175 2.93 28.53 -4.57
C ASP A 175 3.41 29.57 -3.53
N HIS A 176 4.70 29.52 -3.19
CA HIS A 176 5.34 30.49 -2.31
C HIS A 176 5.42 31.80 -3.09
N GLY A 177 4.41 32.65 -2.90
CA GLY A 177 4.42 34.04 -3.32
C GLY A 177 5.71 34.73 -2.87
N HIS A 178 6.65 34.88 -3.79
CA HIS A 178 7.78 35.79 -3.61
C HIS A 178 7.26 37.20 -3.82
N ASP A 179 6.92 37.85 -2.71
CA ASP A 179 6.68 39.28 -2.64
C ASP A 179 7.97 40.02 -3.10
N HIS A 180 7.83 40.90 -4.09
CA HIS A 180 8.93 41.66 -4.71
C HIS A 180 9.06 43.06 -4.13
#